data_AF-A0A7X9PQX7-F1
#
_entry.id   AF-A0A7X9PQX7-F1
#
_cell.length_a   1.000
_cell.length_b   1.000
_cell.length_c   1.000
_cell.angle_alpha   90.00
_cell.angle_beta   90.00
_cell.angle_gamma   90.00
#
_symmetry.space_group_name_H-M   'P 1'
#
loop_
_entity.id
_entity.type
_entity.pdbx_description
1 polymer ?
#
loop_
_entity_poly.entity_id
_entity_poly.type
_entity_poly.pdbx_seq_one_letter_code
_entity_poly.pdbx_strand_id
1 'polypeptide(L)'
;MLIEMKVSGLTIDPITNTPIVILKSIQDNKAIPIWIGLFEASAIATELEKIVFSRPMTHDLFSECLKSLRVAINKIVIEDIRNNTFFANIYLSQEGRDYTID
;
A
#
# COMPACT_ATOMS: atom_id res chain seq x y z
N MET A 1 16.29 10.28 3.98
CA MET A 1 15.74 10.77 2.70
C MET A 1 14.69 9.75 2.25
N LEU A 2 13.52 10.21 1.78
CA LEU A 2 12.48 9.30 1.27
C LEU A 2 12.79 8.91 -0.18
N ILE A 3 12.59 7.64 -0.51
CA ILE A 3 12.71 7.12 -1.87
C ILE A 3 11.30 6.83 -2.37
N GLU A 4 10.90 7.48 -3.46
CA GLU A 4 9.61 7.22 -4.07
C GLU A 4 9.61 5.86 -4.75
N MET A 5 8.60 5.05 -4.42
CA MET A 5 8.46 3.69 -4.92
C MET A 5 7.08 3.45 -5.51
N LYS A 6 7.01 2.55 -6.49
CA LYS A 6 5.77 2.07 -7.08
C LYS A 6 5.64 0.57 -6.90
N VAL A 7 4.41 0.10 -6.76
CA VAL A 7 4.10 -1.33 -6.87
C VAL A 7 4.41 -1.76 -8.30
N SER A 8 5.45 -2.59 -8.46
CA SER A 8 5.85 -3.13 -9.75
C SER A 8 5.07 -4.39 -10.10
N GLY A 9 4.54 -5.10 -9.11
CA GLY A 9 3.78 -6.33 -9.30
C GLY A 9 3.70 -7.18 -8.04
N LEU A 10 3.01 -8.31 -8.17
CA LEU A 10 2.88 -9.35 -7.18
C LEU A 10 3.54 -10.63 -7.68
N THR A 11 4.14 -11.40 -6.79
CA THR A 11 4.67 -12.73 -7.06
C THR A 11 4.40 -13.65 -5.88
N ILE A 12 4.78 -14.93 -5.98
CA ILE A 12 4.59 -15.92 -4.93
C ILE A 12 5.95 -16.53 -4.61
N ASP A 13 6.24 -16.64 -3.32
CA ASP A 13 7.38 -17.41 -2.84
C ASP A 13 7.18 -18.90 -3.17
N PRO A 14 8.04 -19.53 -3.99
CA PRO A 14 7.83 -20.91 -4.41
C PRO A 14 8.00 -21.93 -3.27
N ILE A 15 8.61 -21.53 -2.15
CA ILE A 15 8.87 -22.41 -1.00
C ILE A 15 7.71 -22.33 -0.02
N THR A 16 7.29 -21.12 0.36
CA THR A 16 6.26 -20.92 1.38
C THR A 16 4.87 -20.70 0.81
N ASN A 17 4.74 -20.60 -0.52
CA ASN A 17 3.52 -20.23 -1.23
C ASN A 17 2.89 -18.91 -0.71
N THR A 18 3.73 -18.03 -0.16
CA THR A 18 3.29 -16.75 0.42
C THR A 18 3.38 -15.65 -0.65
N PRO A 19 2.34 -14.81 -0.81
CA PRO A 19 2.40 -13.67 -1.72
C PRO A 19 3.45 -12.63 -1.33
N ILE A 20 4.09 -12.05 -2.34
CA ILE A 20 5.09 -10.99 -2.20
C ILE A 20 4.67 -9.83 -3.10
N VAL A 21 4.59 -8.62 -2.54
CA VAL A 21 4.50 -7.38 -3.31
C VAL A 21 5.90 -6.82 -3.55
N ILE A 22 6.18 -6.44 -4.80
CA ILE A 22 7.47 -5.87 -5.19
C ILE A 22 7.31 -4.36 -5.35
N LEU A 23 7.95 -3.60 -4.46
CA LEU A 23 8.10 -2.16 -4.62
C LEU A 23 9.36 -1.87 -5.42
N LYS A 24 9.27 -1.04 -6.45
CA LYS A 24 10.41 -0.61 -7.27
C LYS A 24 10.58 0.89 -7.19
N SER A 25 11.81 1.33 -6.99
CA SER A 25 12.18 2.74 -7.05
C SER A 25 11.92 3.32 -8.44
N ILE A 26 11.49 4.59 -8.48
CA ILE A 26 11.26 5.30 -9.75
C ILE A 26 12.58 5.77 -10.37
N GLN A 27 13.57 6.08 -9.54
CA GLN A 27 14.82 6.74 -9.96
C GLN A 27 15.96 5.75 -10.18
N ASP A 28 15.99 4.65 -9.44
CA ASP A 28 17.02 3.62 -9.55
C ASP A 28 16.40 2.23 -9.72
N ASN A 29 17.24 1.23 -10.02
CA ASN A 29 16.76 -0.12 -10.29
C ASN A 29 16.60 -0.96 -9.01
N LYS A 30 16.46 -0.33 -7.84
CA LYS A 30 16.27 -1.04 -6.56
C LYS A 30 14.84 -1.51 -6.42
N ALA A 31 14.69 -2.68 -5.82
CA ALA A 31 13.39 -3.25 -5.48
C ALA A 31 13.40 -3.74 -4.01
N ILE A 32 12.24 -3.60 -3.35
CA ILE A 32 12.00 -4.09 -1.99
C ILE A 32 10.86 -5.10 -2.07
N PRO A 33 11.11 -6.39 -1.77
CA PRO A 33 10.06 -7.38 -1.60
C PRO A 33 9.43 -7.28 -0.22
N ILE A 34 8.11 -7.34 -0.14
CA ILE A 34 7.34 -7.38 1.11
C ILE A 34 6.40 -8.58 1.05
N TRP A 35 6.57 -9.52 1.98
CA TRP A 35 5.67 -10.66 2.14
C TRP A 35 4.38 -10.16 2.78
N ILE A 36 3.25 -10.49 2.17
CA ILE A 36 1.92 -10.08 2.60
C ILE A 36 0.99 -11.29 2.65
N GLY A 37 -0.14 -11.15 3.33
CA GLY A 37 -1.16 -12.19 3.35
C GLY A 37 -1.92 -12.31 2.02
N LEU A 38 -2.69 -13.39 1.91
CA LEU A 38 -3.46 -13.71 0.71
C LEU A 38 -4.55 -12.66 0.43
N PHE A 39 -5.21 -12.14 1.47
CA PHE A 39 -6.29 -11.17 1.30
C PHE A 39 -5.76 -9.80 0.87
N GLU A 40 -4.60 -9.39 1.40
CA GLU A 40 -3.90 -8.17 1.00
C GLU A 40 -3.44 -8.28 -0.45
N ALA A 41 -2.83 -9.41 -0.83
CA ALA A 41 -2.41 -9.66 -2.20
C ALA A 41 -3.58 -9.64 -3.19
N SER A 42 -4.71 -10.25 -2.81
CA SER A 42 -5.93 -10.22 -3.64
C SER A 42 -6.44 -8.80 -3.85
N ALA A 43 -6.46 -7.97 -2.80
CA ALA A 43 -6.92 -6.58 -2.90
C ALA A 43 -5.99 -5.72 -3.78
N ILE A 44 -4.67 -5.91 -3.66
CA ILE A 44 -3.69 -5.22 -4.51
C ILE A 44 -3.82 -5.70 -5.96
N ALA A 45 -3.97 -7.01 -6.20
CA ALA A 45 -4.11 -7.57 -7.54
C ALA A 45 -5.33 -6.99 -8.27
N THR A 46 -6.47 -6.91 -7.60
CA THR A 46 -7.69 -6.36 -8.21
C THR A 46 -7.53 -4.90 -8.61
N GLU A 47 -6.82 -4.09 -7.82
CA GLU A 47 -6.54 -2.69 -8.15
C GLU A 47 -5.54 -2.57 -9.30
N LEU A 48 -4.46 -3.38 -9.31
CA LEU A 48 -3.48 -3.39 -10.39
C LEU A 48 -4.11 -3.81 -11.73
N GLU A 49 -5.04 -4.75 -11.72
CA GLU A 49 -5.82 -5.20 -12.88
C GLU A 49 -7.00 -4.27 -13.22
N LYS A 50 -7.25 -3.23 -12.40
CA LYS A 50 -8.34 -2.27 -12.55
C LYS A 50 -9.72 -2.94 -12.61
N ILE A 51 -9.91 -3.99 -11.82
CA ILE A 51 -11.18 -4.69 -11.71
C ILE A 51 -12.15 -3.83 -10.92
N VAL A 52 -13.32 -3.56 -11.50
CA VAL A 52 -14.39 -2.80 -10.84
C VAL A 52 -15.49 -3.77 -10.43
N PHE A 53 -15.78 -3.82 -9.13
CA PHE A 53 -16.86 -4.65 -8.57
C PHE A 53 -18.19 -3.90 -8.51
N SER A 54 -19.29 -4.65 -8.40
CA SER A 54 -20.65 -4.08 -8.27
C SER A 54 -20.92 -3.40 -6.92
N ARG A 55 -20.09 -3.69 -5.92
CA ARG A 55 -20.14 -3.13 -4.56
C ARG A 55 -18.72 -2.72 -4.15
N PRO A 56 -18.58 -1.63 -3.35
CA PRO A 56 -17.27 -1.20 -2.87
C PRO A 56 -16.66 -2.24 -1.95
N MET A 57 -15.38 -2.55 -2.18
CA MET A 57 -14.57 -3.37 -1.29
C MET A 57 -14.02 -2.53 -0.14
N THR A 58 -13.29 -3.15 0.81
CA THR A 58 -12.79 -2.47 2.01
C THR A 58 -11.99 -1.21 1.71
N HIS A 59 -11.06 -1.27 0.75
CA HIS A 59 -10.21 -0.14 0.39
C HIS A 59 -10.98 0.95 -0.38
N ASP A 60 -11.95 0.55 -1.21
CA ASP A 60 -12.86 1.50 -1.88
C ASP A 60 -13.68 2.26 -0.84
N LEU A 61 -14.29 1.53 0.09
CA LEU A 61 -15.08 2.11 1.17
C LEU A 61 -14.24 3.06 2.02
N PHE A 62 -13.03 2.65 2.40
CA PHE A 62 -12.12 3.49 3.18
C PHE A 62 -11.76 4.78 2.43
N SER A 63 -11.41 4.69 1.15
CA SER A 63 -11.14 5.85 0.29
C SER A 63 -12.36 6.77 0.18
N GLU A 64 -13.56 6.23 -0.01
CA GLU A 64 -14.80 7.01 -0.07
C GLU A 64 -15.15 7.68 1.28
N CYS A 65 -14.86 7.03 2.40
CA CYS A 65 -14.99 7.63 3.73
C CYS A 65 -14.05 8.83 3.89
N LEU A 66 -12.76 8.69 3.53
CA LEU A 66 -11.80 9.79 3.60
C LEU A 66 -12.22 10.96 2.71
N LYS A 67 -12.65 10.68 1.47
CA LYS A 67 -13.17 11.70 0.54
C LYS A 67 -14.37 12.44 1.12
N SER A 68 -15.34 11.71 1.68
CA SER A 68 -16.55 12.28 2.30
C SER A 68 -16.21 13.19 3.48
N LEU A 69 -15.15 12.86 4.23
CA LEU A 69 -14.63 13.64 5.34
C LEU A 69 -13.66 14.75 4.90
N ARG A 70 -13.43 14.92 3.60
CA ARG A 70 -12.47 15.89 3.02
C ARG A 70 -11.05 15.71 3.56
N VAL A 71 -10.66 14.46 3.80
CA VAL A 71 -9.31 14.07 4.19
C VAL A 71 -8.53 13.67 2.94
N ALA A 72 -7.35 14.24 2.76
CA ALA A 72 -6.41 13.88 1.71
C ALA A 72 -5.33 12.95 2.25
N ILE A 73 -5.01 11.88 1.51
CA ILE A 73 -3.79 11.09 1.74
C ILE A 73 -2.63 11.82 1.05
N ASN A 74 -1.67 12.31 1.82
CA ASN A 74 -0.51 13.05 1.30
C ASN A 74 0.57 12.08 0.83
N LYS A 75 0.86 11.05 1.63
CA LYS A 75 1.86 10.01 1.33
C LYS A 75 1.70 8.82 2.28
N ILE A 76 2.21 7.67 1.86
CA ILE A 76 2.40 6.49 2.71
C ILE A 76 3.90 6.24 2.76
N VAL A 77 4.45 6.07 3.97
CA VAL A 77 5.89 5.89 4.18
C VAL A 77 6.12 4.61 4.96
N ILE A 78 6.87 3.69 4.38
CA ILE A 78 7.44 2.56 5.11
C ILE A 78 8.69 3.07 5.81
N GLU A 79 8.65 3.15 7.14
CA GLU A 79 9.66 3.83 7.96
C GLU A 79 10.70 2.91 8.55
N ASP A 80 10.30 1.68 8.90
CA ASP A 80 11.15 0.76 9.64
C ASP A 80 10.83 -0.70 9.31
N ILE A 81 11.79 -1.58 9.60
CA ILE A 81 11.62 -3.02 9.61
C ILE A 81 12.16 -3.58 10.92
N ARG A 82 11.30 -4.24 11.70
CA ARG A 82 11.68 -4.87 12.96
C ARG A 82 11.17 -6.29 12.98
N ASN A 83 12.06 -7.24 13.25
CA ASN A 83 11.72 -8.67 13.29
C ASN A 83 10.95 -9.14 12.04
N ASN A 84 11.40 -8.73 10.85
CA ASN A 84 10.77 -9.02 9.55
C ASN A 84 9.36 -8.42 9.36
N THR A 85 8.95 -7.47 10.18
CA THR A 85 7.70 -6.72 10.01
C THR A 85 8.02 -5.30 9.56
N PHE A 86 7.48 -4.90 8.43
CA PHE A 86 7.52 -3.52 7.95
C PHE A 86 6.49 -2.67 8.71
N PHE A 87 6.91 -1.48 9.15
CA PHE A 87 6.05 -0.48 9.78
C PHE A 87 5.90 0.69 8.82
N ALA A 88 4.66 1.16 8.65
CA ALA A 88 4.35 2.22 7.72
C ALA A 88 3.36 3.21 8.33
N ASN A 89 3.55 4.48 8.00
CA ASN A 89 2.64 5.55 8.40
C ASN A 89 1.93 6.12 7.17
N ILE A 90 0.62 6.35 7.31
CA ILE A 90 -0.20 7.12 6.38
C ILE A 90 -0.24 8.56 6.88
N TYR A 91 0.30 9.47 6.08
CA TYR A 91 0.29 10.90 6.35
C TYR A 91 -0.93 11.51 5.66
N LEU A 92 -1.80 12.14 6.45
CA LEU A 92 -3.08 12.70 6.02
C LEU A 92 -3.14 14.19 6.31
N SER A 93 -4.01 14.90 5.58
CA SER A 93 -4.34 16.30 5.86
C SER A 93 -5.84 16.55 5.76
N GLN A 94 -6.36 17.38 6.66
CA GLN A 94 -7.76 17.80 6.69
C GLN A 94 -7.84 19.25 7.18
N GLU A 95 -8.41 20.15 6.37
CA GLU A 95 -8.60 21.57 6.72
C GLU A 95 -7.34 22.26 7.27
N GLY A 96 -6.17 21.94 6.69
CA GLY A 96 -4.88 22.51 7.09
C GLY A 96 -4.26 21.90 8.34
N ARG A 97 -4.83 20.82 8.89
CA ARG A 97 -4.24 20.00 9.96
C ARG A 97 -3.68 18.72 9.39
N ASP A 98 -2.49 18.35 9.85
CA ASP A 98 -1.83 17.11 9.49
C ASP A 98 -2.11 16.02 10.54
N TYR A 99 -2.33 14.80 10.06
CA TYR A 99 -2.51 13.61 10.88
C TYR A 99 -1.57 12.50 10.40
N THR A 100 -1.23 11.60 11.31
CA THR A 100 -0.43 10.40 11.02
C THR A 100 -1.12 9.19 11.63
N ILE A 101 -1.28 8.15 10.83
CA ILE A 101 -1.90 6.89 11.22
C ILE A 101 -0.90 5.76 10.93
N ASP A 102 -0.67 4.90 11.92
CA ASP A 102 0.02 3.60 11.77
C ASP A 102 -0.99 2.55 11.27
#